data_AF-A0A7X9DYJ4-F1
#
_entry.id   AF-A0A7X9DYJ4-F1
#
_cell.length_a   1.000
_cell.length_b   1.000
_cell.length_c   1.000
_cell.angle_alpha   90.00
_cell.angle_beta   90.00
_cell.angle_gamma   90.00
#
_symmetry.space_group_name_H-M   'P 1'
#
loop_
_entity.id
_entity.type
_entity.pdbx_description
1 polymer ?
#
loop_
_entity_poly.entity_id
_entity_poly.type
_entity_poly.pdbx_seq_one_letter_code
_entity_poly.pdbx_strand_id
1 'polypeptide(L)'
;MALIEERIPREQFQDMFRPMIRTIGTRTVILRLNELAKLAVPRQTSLDQFMARLEAFCYEQKRPKLTEALEQLFELYLDMRLGEAMEKFGEYSEELNSNLDGEKVPTSPEKREGLRRAIEKITALFEESELAPQEIEAVFRMKAYPDVLAFFLEHRANTAGGASPTPPPSTPSTPPPAAS
;
A
#
# COMPACT_ATOMS: atom_id res chain seq x y z
N MET A 1 11.68 2.86 13.22
CA MET A 1 10.58 3.12 12.27
C MET A 1 11.20 3.62 10.99
N ALA A 2 10.94 2.97 9.86
CA ALA A 2 11.47 3.39 8.56
C ALA A 2 10.76 4.66 8.10
N LEU A 3 11.51 5.59 7.52
CA LEU A 3 10.97 6.86 7.05
C LEU A 3 10.13 6.66 5.79
N ILE A 4 9.26 7.63 5.48
CA ILE A 4 8.37 7.53 4.31
C ILE A 4 9.17 7.40 3.01
N GLU A 5 10.28 8.12 2.89
CA GLU A 5 11.11 8.07 1.70
C GLU A 5 11.76 6.70 1.43
N GLU A 6 11.80 5.82 2.44
CA GLU A 6 12.34 4.46 2.31
C GLU A 6 11.27 3.45 1.87
N ARG A 7 9.99 3.78 2.07
CA ARG A 7 8.85 2.86 1.88
C ARG A 7 8.00 3.21 0.67
N ILE A 8 7.92 4.49 0.33
CA ILE A 8 7.09 5.01 -0.76
C ILE A 8 8.03 5.63 -1.80
N PRO A 9 7.96 5.20 -3.08
CA PRO A 9 8.68 5.86 -4.15
C PRO A 9 8.13 7.28 -4.36
N ARG A 10 9.01 8.25 -4.64
CA ARG A 10 8.63 9.66 -4.79
C ARG A 10 7.55 9.85 -5.85
N GLU A 11 7.64 9.17 -7.00
CA GLU A 11 6.63 9.26 -8.04
C GLU A 11 5.24 8.75 -7.64
N GLN A 12 5.14 7.87 -6.64
CA GLN A 12 3.87 7.32 -6.16
C GLN A 12 3.29 8.11 -4.97
N PHE A 13 4.06 9.03 -4.40
CA PHE A 13 3.71 9.73 -3.17
C PHE A 13 2.35 10.42 -3.27
N GLN A 14 2.13 11.18 -4.35
CA GLN A 14 0.90 11.95 -4.46
C GLN A 14 -0.33 11.06 -4.63
N ASP A 15 -0.21 9.99 -5.43
CA ASP A 15 -1.32 9.06 -5.66
C ASP A 15 -1.70 8.29 -4.39
N MET A 16 -0.73 8.00 -3.51
CA MET A 16 -0.97 7.32 -2.23
C MET A 16 -1.63 8.20 -1.17
N PHE A 17 -1.20 9.46 -1.04
CA PHE A 17 -1.69 10.33 0.04
C PHE A 17 -2.87 11.23 -0.37
N ARG A 18 -3.06 11.49 -1.66
CA ARG A 18 -4.16 12.35 -2.13
C ARG A 18 -5.55 11.83 -1.75
N PRO A 19 -5.88 10.52 -1.84
CA PRO A 19 -7.17 10.01 -1.40
C PRO A 19 -7.39 10.22 0.10
N MET A 20 -6.39 9.90 0.92
CA MET A 20 -6.40 10.13 2.36
C MET A 20 -6.71 11.60 2.70
N ILE A 21 -6.01 12.53 2.05
CA ILE A 21 -6.16 13.97 2.31
C ILE A 21 -7.51 14.49 1.83
N ARG A 22 -8.06 13.94 0.74
CA ARG A 22 -9.41 14.29 0.27
C ARG A 22 -10.49 13.82 1.23
N THR A 23 -10.37 12.59 1.75
CA THR A 23 -11.33 11.99 2.68
C THR A 23 -11.33 12.73 4.03
N ILE A 24 -10.16 13.00 4.61
CA ILE A 24 -10.05 13.73 5.89
C ILE A 24 -10.32 15.23 5.71
N GLY A 25 -9.96 15.77 4.55
CA GLY A 25 -10.02 17.19 4.21
C GLY A 25 -8.68 17.91 4.40
N THR A 26 -8.23 18.60 3.35
CA THR A 26 -6.92 19.29 3.29
C THR A 26 -6.67 20.22 4.48
N ARG A 27 -7.67 21.00 4.88
CA ARG A 27 -7.56 21.93 6.02
C ARG A 27 -7.30 21.19 7.33
N THR A 28 -8.03 20.11 7.57
CA THR A 28 -7.90 19.29 8.78
C THR A 28 -6.52 18.65 8.85
N VAL A 29 -6.06 18.10 7.72
CA VAL A 29 -4.71 17.52 7.61
C VAL A 29 -3.63 18.57 7.87
N ILE A 30 -3.72 19.76 7.25
CA ILE A 30 -2.76 20.84 7.48
C ILE A 30 -2.68 21.20 8.98
N LEU A 31 -3.83 21.35 9.65
CA LEU A 31 -3.84 21.70 11.07
C LEU A 31 -3.17 20.63 11.93
N ARG A 32 -3.50 19.35 11.70
CA ARG A 32 -2.88 18.23 12.43
C ARG A 32 -1.38 18.12 12.17
N LEU A 33 -0.92 18.25 10.93
CA LEU A 33 0.51 18.19 10.64
C LEU A 33 1.27 19.40 11.19
N ASN A 34 0.66 20.59 11.19
CA ASN A 34 1.27 21.75 11.83
C ASN A 34 1.43 21.54 13.34
N GLU A 35 0.48 20.87 13.98
CA GLU A 35 0.54 20.55 15.41
C GLU A 35 1.54 19.43 15.72
N LEU A 36 1.39 18.27 15.08
CA LEU A 36 2.13 17.05 15.36
C LEU A 36 3.59 17.12 14.84
N ALA A 37 3.76 17.59 13.61
CA ALA A 37 5.06 17.64 12.95
C ALA A 37 5.69 19.05 12.96
N LYS A 38 5.07 20.02 13.66
CA LYS A 38 5.52 21.42 13.75
C LYS A 38 5.76 22.06 12.38
N LEU A 39 4.89 21.72 11.42
CA LEU A 39 4.89 22.37 10.11
C LEU A 39 4.31 23.78 10.21
N ALA A 40 4.77 24.68 9.33
CA ALA A 40 4.28 26.06 9.23
C ALA A 40 3.48 26.25 7.93
N VAL A 41 2.56 25.34 7.63
CA VAL A 41 1.76 25.39 6.40
C VAL A 41 0.51 26.25 6.62
N PRO A 42 0.22 27.25 5.77
CA PRO A 42 -1.01 28.04 5.88
C PRO A 42 -2.27 27.16 5.71
N ARG A 43 -3.27 27.33 6.58
CA ARG A 43 -4.53 26.55 6.56
C ARG A 43 -5.38 26.68 5.28
N GLN A 44 -5.11 27.70 4.46
CA GLN A 44 -5.81 27.97 3.19
C GLN A 44 -5.06 27.43 1.97
N THR A 45 -3.97 26.67 2.17
CA THR A 45 -3.20 26.07 1.08
C THR A 45 -4.09 25.10 0.30
N SER A 46 -4.11 25.22 -1.02
CA SER A 46 -4.87 24.30 -1.88
C SER A 46 -4.30 22.88 -1.79
N LEU A 47 -5.10 21.88 -2.17
CA LEU A 47 -4.64 20.48 -2.16
C LEU A 47 -3.37 20.29 -2.98
N ASP A 48 -3.32 20.78 -4.23
CA ASP A 48 -2.15 20.62 -5.10
C ASP A 48 -0.88 21.24 -4.50
N GLN A 49 -0.98 22.47 -3.98
CA GLN A 49 0.15 23.13 -3.32
C GLN A 49 0.56 22.41 -2.04
N PHE A 50 -0.41 21.88 -1.30
CA PHE A 50 -0.15 21.14 -0.08
C PHE A 50 0.54 19.81 -0.36
N MET A 51 0.11 19.07 -1.39
CA MET A 51 0.75 17.82 -1.81
C MET A 51 2.21 18.02 -2.17
N ALA A 52 2.52 19.03 -3.00
CA ALA A 52 3.89 19.33 -3.39
C ALA A 52 4.78 19.69 -2.18
N ARG A 53 4.23 20.46 -1.22
CA ARG A 53 4.95 20.77 0.03
C ARG A 53 5.15 19.54 0.90
N LEU A 54 4.14 18.70 1.03
CA LEU A 54 4.19 17.48 1.82
C LEU A 54 5.24 16.51 1.29
N GLU A 55 5.31 16.36 -0.03
CA GLU A 55 6.34 15.59 -0.73
C GLU A 55 7.74 16.17 -0.41
N ALA A 56 7.95 17.48 -0.57
CA ALA A 56 9.23 18.11 -0.24
C ALA A 56 9.60 17.94 1.25
N PHE A 57 8.63 17.96 2.17
CA PHE A 57 8.91 17.72 3.58
C PHE A 57 9.38 16.29 3.87
N CYS A 58 8.85 15.30 3.14
CA CYS A 58 9.26 13.90 3.28
C CYS A 58 10.64 13.66 2.64
N TYR A 59 10.80 13.97 1.35
CA TYR A 59 11.99 13.54 0.61
C TYR A 59 13.19 14.49 0.69
N GLU A 60 12.94 15.80 0.83
CA GLU A 60 14.02 16.80 0.79
C GLU A 60 14.40 17.25 2.20
N GLN A 61 13.41 17.52 3.05
CA GLN A 61 13.66 17.99 4.42
C GLN A 61 13.74 16.86 5.45
N LYS A 62 13.33 15.63 5.09
CA LYS A 62 13.41 14.41 5.91
C LYS A 62 12.97 14.63 7.35
N ARG A 63 11.78 15.21 7.52
CA ARG A 63 11.23 15.56 8.84
C ARG A 63 10.77 14.26 9.55
N PRO A 64 11.46 13.76 10.59
CA PRO A 64 11.13 12.46 11.17
C PRO A 64 9.73 12.44 11.81
N LYS A 65 9.33 13.55 12.43
CA LYS A 65 7.99 13.71 13.03
C LYS A 65 6.85 13.69 12.02
N LEU A 66 7.16 13.89 10.74
CA LEU A 66 6.17 13.86 9.68
C LEU A 66 5.71 12.44 9.38
N THR A 67 6.61 11.46 9.48
CA THR A 67 6.26 10.05 9.31
C THR A 67 5.22 9.61 10.34
N GLU A 68 5.49 9.84 11.62
CA GLU A 68 4.56 9.49 12.71
C GLU A 68 3.21 10.21 12.55
N ALA A 69 3.24 11.50 12.19
CA ALA A 69 2.01 12.27 11.99
C ALA A 69 1.20 11.78 10.78
N LEU A 70 1.87 11.35 9.71
CA LEU A 70 1.20 10.79 8.53
C LEU A 70 0.65 9.39 8.81
N GLU A 71 1.31 8.57 9.62
CA GLU A 71 0.77 7.28 10.06
C GLU A 71 -0.51 7.46 10.88
N GLN A 72 -0.53 8.40 11.83
CA GLN A 72 -1.75 8.71 12.60
C GLN A 72 -2.90 9.21 11.71
N LEU A 73 -2.59 10.00 10.68
CA LEU A 73 -3.59 10.42 9.70
C LEU A 73 -4.07 9.24 8.85
N PHE A 74 -3.18 8.31 8.53
CA PHE A 74 -3.53 7.11 7.77
C PHE A 74 -4.45 6.18 8.58
N GLU A 75 -4.23 6.05 9.89
CA GLU A 75 -5.12 5.34 10.80
C GLU A 75 -6.51 5.97 10.86
N LEU A 76 -6.57 7.30 10.96
CA LEU A 76 -7.85 8.02 10.90
C LEU A 76 -8.56 7.80 9.56
N TYR A 77 -7.82 7.82 8.45
CA TYR A 77 -8.39 7.55 7.14
C TYR A 77 -8.93 6.12 7.03
N LEU A 78 -8.21 5.13 7.55
CA LEU A 78 -8.69 3.74 7.59
C LEU A 78 -9.94 3.59 8.44
N ASP A 79 -9.97 4.21 9.63
CA ASP A 79 -11.15 4.22 10.49
C ASP A 79 -12.37 4.82 9.77
N MET A 80 -12.19 5.94 9.06
CA MET A 80 -13.25 6.56 8.26
C MET A 80 -13.71 5.73 7.06
N ARG A 81 -12.81 4.93 6.47
CA ARG A 81 -13.10 4.12 5.27
C ARG A 81 -13.71 2.76 5.61
N LEU A 82 -13.20 2.11 6.64
CA LEU A 82 -13.60 0.77 7.02
C LEU A 82 -14.81 0.80 7.96
N GLY A 83 -14.92 1.83 8.81
CA GLY A 83 -16.00 1.92 9.79
C GLY A 83 -16.10 0.63 10.61
N GLU A 84 -17.23 -0.08 10.48
CA GLU A 84 -17.46 -1.37 11.17
C GLU A 84 -16.48 -2.48 10.74
N ALA A 85 -15.93 -2.41 9.53
CA ALA A 85 -14.92 -3.36 9.05
C ALA A 85 -13.55 -3.18 9.72
N MET A 86 -13.35 -2.12 10.50
CA MET A 86 -12.09 -1.86 11.22
C MET A 86 -11.79 -2.96 12.26
N GLU A 87 -12.81 -3.54 12.88
CA GLU A 87 -12.65 -4.65 13.83
C GLU A 87 -12.06 -5.89 13.14
N LYS A 88 -12.65 -6.28 11.99
CA LYS A 88 -12.16 -7.39 11.15
C LYS A 88 -10.74 -7.13 10.63
N PHE A 89 -10.42 -5.88 10.29
CA PHE A 89 -9.07 -5.51 9.90
C PHE A 89 -8.06 -5.75 11.05
N GLY A 90 -8.46 -5.45 12.29
CA GLY A 90 -7.68 -5.78 13.48
C GLY A 90 -7.44 -7.28 13.60
N GLU A 91 -8.50 -8.09 13.53
CA GLU A 91 -8.42 -9.55 13.60
C GLU A 91 -7.50 -10.14 12.52
N TYR A 92 -7.64 -9.69 11.27
CA TYR A 92 -6.80 -10.16 10.16
C TYR A 92 -5.35 -9.69 10.28
N SER A 93 -5.12 -8.49 10.85
CA SER A 93 -3.78 -8.00 11.15
C SER A 93 -3.12 -8.83 12.26
N GLU A 94 -3.86 -9.25 13.27
CA GLU A 94 -3.36 -10.16 14.31
C GLU A 94 -3.07 -11.57 13.76
N GLU A 95 -3.93 -12.08 12.88
CA GLU A 95 -3.70 -13.34 12.16
C GLU A 95 -2.42 -13.25 11.30
N LEU A 96 -2.23 -12.15 10.58
CA LEU A 96 -1.02 -11.89 9.80
C LEU A 96 0.22 -11.91 10.71
N ASN A 97 0.19 -11.17 11.82
CA ASN A 97 1.31 -11.11 12.77
C ASN A 97 1.61 -12.46 13.44
N SER A 98 0.59 -13.27 13.71
CA SER A 98 0.75 -14.60 14.30
C SER A 98 1.45 -15.59 13.36
N ASN A 99 1.37 -15.36 12.05
CA ASN A 99 2.07 -16.15 11.03
C ASN A 99 3.52 -15.67 10.78
N LEU A 100 3.94 -14.53 11.33
CA LEU A 100 5.31 -14.03 11.21
C LEU A 100 6.26 -14.70 12.21
N ASP A 101 7.54 -14.78 11.84
CA ASP A 101 8.61 -15.09 12.78
C ASP A 101 9.21 -13.77 13.29
N GLY A 102 8.46 -13.11 14.18
CA GLY A 102 8.74 -11.75 14.65
C GLY A 102 8.33 -10.71 13.60
N GLU A 103 9.29 -9.93 13.10
CA GLU A 103 9.06 -8.92 12.05
C GLU A 103 9.34 -9.46 10.63
N LYS A 104 9.62 -10.77 10.51
CA LYS A 104 10.11 -11.40 9.27
C LYS A 104 9.13 -12.40 8.70
N VAL A 105 9.17 -12.53 7.38
CA VAL A 105 8.42 -13.56 6.65
C VAL A 105 9.03 -14.92 7.01
N PRO A 106 8.20 -15.88 7.45
CA PRO A 106 8.68 -17.22 7.83
C PRO A 106 9.26 -17.95 6.61
N THR A 107 10.30 -18.76 6.86
CA THR A 107 10.86 -19.65 5.82
C THR A 107 10.08 -20.94 5.66
N SER A 108 9.24 -21.31 6.64
CA SER A 108 8.43 -22.52 6.56
C SER A 108 7.29 -22.36 5.54
N PRO A 109 7.09 -23.34 4.65
CA PRO A 109 6.08 -23.24 3.59
C PRO A 109 4.66 -23.09 4.14
N GLU A 110 4.36 -23.75 5.27
CA GLU A 110 3.04 -23.69 5.91
C GLU A 110 2.73 -22.30 6.48
N LYS A 111 3.66 -21.70 7.23
CA LYS A 111 3.45 -20.34 7.75
C LYS A 111 3.48 -19.29 6.64
N ARG A 112 4.29 -19.49 5.58
CA ARG A 112 4.33 -18.59 4.41
C ARG A 112 3.00 -18.62 3.64
N GLU A 113 2.37 -19.78 3.54
CA GLU A 113 1.01 -19.92 2.98
C GLU A 113 -0.04 -19.31 3.91
N GLY A 114 0.09 -19.47 5.23
CA GLY A 114 -0.76 -18.78 6.22
C GLY A 114 -0.67 -17.25 6.09
N LEU A 115 0.56 -16.72 5.93
CA LEU A 115 0.80 -15.31 5.70
C LEU A 115 0.17 -14.81 4.40
N ARG A 116 0.29 -15.59 3.32
CA ARG A 116 -0.38 -15.28 2.03
C ARG A 116 -1.88 -15.16 2.22
N ARG A 117 -2.52 -16.14 2.87
CA ARG A 117 -3.96 -16.13 3.10
C ARG A 117 -4.40 -14.95 3.95
N ALA A 118 -3.63 -14.57 4.97
CA ALA A 118 -3.93 -13.40 5.79
C ALA A 118 -3.85 -12.10 4.96
N ILE A 119 -2.84 -11.96 4.09
CA ILE A 119 -2.72 -10.83 3.16
C ILE A 119 -3.88 -10.79 2.16
N GLU A 120 -4.29 -11.93 1.61
CA GLU A 120 -5.44 -12.04 0.72
C GLU A 120 -6.74 -11.64 1.42
N LYS A 121 -6.95 -12.06 2.67
CA LYS A 121 -8.11 -11.64 3.50
C LYS A 121 -8.13 -10.13 3.74
N ILE A 122 -6.99 -9.54 4.12
CA ILE A 122 -6.88 -8.09 4.32
C ILE A 122 -7.16 -7.34 3.01
N THR A 123 -6.62 -7.83 1.90
CA THR A 123 -6.82 -7.23 0.58
C THR A 123 -8.30 -7.30 0.18
N ALA A 124 -8.94 -8.45 0.33
CA ALA A 124 -10.35 -8.64 0.05
C ALA A 124 -11.23 -7.72 0.91
N LEU A 125 -10.93 -7.58 2.21
CA LEU A 125 -11.64 -6.67 3.11
C LEU A 125 -11.58 -5.22 2.63
N PHE A 126 -10.42 -4.78 2.13
CA PHE A 126 -10.26 -3.45 1.58
C PHE A 126 -10.98 -3.27 0.25
N GLU A 127 -10.99 -4.28 -0.62
CA GLU A 127 -11.75 -4.27 -1.87
C GLU A 127 -13.26 -4.21 -1.60
N GLU A 128 -13.76 -4.96 -0.60
CA GLU A 128 -15.15 -4.88 -0.13
C GLU A 128 -15.50 -3.50 0.43
N SER A 129 -14.52 -2.79 0.96
CA SER A 129 -14.63 -1.41 1.46
C SER A 129 -14.38 -0.35 0.38
N GLU A 130 -14.37 -0.76 -0.89
CA GLU A 130 -14.19 0.07 -2.07
C GLU A 130 -12.87 0.87 -2.09
N LEU A 131 -11.82 0.38 -1.42
CA LEU A 131 -10.48 0.96 -1.54
C LEU A 131 -9.90 0.61 -2.90
N ALA A 132 -9.34 1.61 -3.58
CA ALA A 132 -8.66 1.36 -4.83
C ALA A 132 -7.36 0.56 -4.62
N PRO A 133 -6.88 -0.18 -5.63
CA PRO A 133 -5.68 -1.00 -5.51
C PRO A 133 -4.41 -0.23 -5.10
N GLN A 134 -4.33 1.06 -5.42
CA GLN A 134 -3.25 1.95 -4.97
C GLN A 134 -3.39 2.37 -3.50
N GLU A 135 -4.62 2.49 -2.99
CA GLU A 135 -4.88 2.81 -1.57
C GLU A 135 -4.51 1.60 -0.70
N ILE A 136 -4.85 0.39 -1.15
CA ILE A 136 -4.45 -0.87 -0.51
C ILE A 136 -2.93 -0.95 -0.37
N GLU A 137 -2.20 -0.71 -1.46
CA GLU A 137 -0.73 -0.70 -1.41
C GLU A 137 -0.18 0.38 -0.48
N ALA A 138 -0.80 1.56 -0.43
CA ALA A 138 -0.41 2.60 0.50
C ALA A 138 -0.56 2.13 1.96
N VAL A 139 -1.59 1.34 2.30
CA VAL A 139 -1.72 0.73 3.63
C VAL A 139 -0.53 -0.16 3.95
N PHE A 140 -0.19 -1.10 3.06
CA PHE A 140 0.94 -2.00 3.27
C PHE A 140 2.26 -1.23 3.37
N ARG A 141 2.46 -0.21 2.52
CA ARG A 141 3.65 0.65 2.57
C ARG A 141 3.73 1.51 3.81
N MET A 142 2.61 1.84 4.45
CA MET A 142 2.57 2.65 5.67
C MET A 142 2.60 1.82 6.94
N LYS A 143 2.04 0.61 6.94
CA LYS A 143 1.83 -0.18 8.18
C LYS A 143 2.60 -1.49 8.23
N ALA A 144 2.93 -2.12 7.10
CA ALA A 144 3.56 -3.44 7.10
C ALA A 144 5.08 -3.38 7.33
N TYR A 145 5.64 -4.41 7.97
CA TYR A 145 7.08 -4.60 8.06
C TYR A 145 7.72 -4.73 6.66
N PRO A 146 9.00 -4.37 6.48
CA PRO A 146 9.67 -4.41 5.18
C PRO A 146 9.57 -5.77 4.48
N ASP A 147 9.76 -6.87 5.20
CA ASP A 147 9.68 -8.23 4.63
C ASP A 147 8.25 -8.56 4.18
N VAL A 148 7.25 -8.14 4.96
CA VAL A 148 5.83 -8.34 4.63
C VAL A 148 5.43 -7.51 3.41
N LEU A 149 5.90 -6.26 3.34
CA LEU A 149 5.71 -5.40 2.18
C LEU A 149 6.35 -6.01 0.93
N ALA A 150 7.59 -6.50 1.02
CA ALA A 150 8.27 -7.15 -0.10
C ALA A 150 7.49 -8.39 -0.57
N PHE A 151 7.01 -9.20 0.36
CA PHE A 151 6.19 -10.38 0.07
C PHE A 151 4.85 -10.01 -0.59
N PHE A 152 4.18 -8.97 -0.11
CA PHE A 152 2.96 -8.44 -0.72
C PHE A 152 3.20 -7.95 -2.16
N LEU A 153 4.26 -7.17 -2.39
CA LEU A 153 4.60 -6.64 -3.72
C LEU A 153 4.96 -7.76 -4.70
N GLU A 154 5.72 -8.78 -4.26
CA GLU A 154 6.02 -9.98 -5.06
C GLU A 154 4.73 -10.73 -5.42
N HIS A 155 3.83 -10.93 -4.46
CA HIS A 155 2.57 -11.61 -4.70
C HIS A 155 1.68 -10.83 -5.68
N ARG A 156 1.58 -9.50 -5.51
CA ARG A 156 0.84 -8.61 -6.41
C ARG A 156 1.42 -8.60 -7.83
N ALA A 157 2.75 -8.61 -7.96
CA ALA A 157 3.40 -8.69 -9.26
C ALA A 157 3.10 -10.03 -9.97
N ASN A 158 3.02 -11.12 -9.21
CA ASN A 158 2.68 -12.44 -9.75
C ASN A 158 1.19 -12.57 -10.14
N THR A 159 0.28 -11.91 -9.41
CA THR A 159 -1.16 -11.90 -9.74
C THR A 159 -1.48 -10.91 -10.87
N ALA A 160 -0.85 -9.74 -10.91
CA ALA A 160 -0.99 -8.77 -12.00
C ALA A 160 -0.24 -9.20 -13.28
N GLY A 161 0.87 -9.93 -13.15
CA GLY A 161 1.62 -10.57 -14.23
C GLY A 161 1.01 -11.87 -14.73
N GLY A 162 -0.14 -12.30 -14.17
CA GLY A 162 -0.91 -13.47 -14.58
C GLY A 162 -1.57 -13.36 -15.97
N ALA A 163 -1.26 -12.33 -16.75
CA ALA A 163 -1.28 -12.44 -18.21
C ALA A 163 -0.03 -13.19 -18.66
N SER A 164 0.02 -14.50 -18.41
CA SER A 164 0.98 -15.36 -19.11
C SER A 164 0.86 -15.10 -20.62
N PRO A 165 1.97 -14.89 -21.35
CA PRO A 165 1.93 -14.89 -22.80
C PRO A 165 1.38 -16.25 -23.22
N THR A 166 0.24 -16.25 -23.88
CA THR A 166 -0.30 -17.42 -24.56
C THR A 166 0.84 -18.04 -25.36
N PRO A 167 1.16 -19.35 -25.18
CA PRO A 167 2.12 -19.98 -26.06
C PRO A 167 1.61 -19.78 -27.50
N PRO A 168 2.49 -19.42 -28.46
CA PRO A 168 2.06 -19.25 -29.85
C PRO A 168 1.36 -20.53 -30.30
N PRO A 169 0.27 -20.43 -31.08
CA PRO A 169 -0.41 -21.62 -31.59
C PRO A 169 0.60 -22.45 -32.38
N SER A 170 0.81 -23.69 -31.95
CA SER A 170 1.58 -24.69 -32.71
C SER A 170 0.94 -24.80 -34.08
N THR A 171 1.63 -24.28 -35.10
CA THR A 171 1.23 -24.44 -36.49
C THR A 171 1.22 -25.93 -36.85
N PRO A 172 0.16 -26.46 -37.46
CA PRO A 172 0.19 -27.82 -37.98
C PRO A 172 1.17 -27.88 -39.16
N SER A 173 2.25 -28.65 -38.97
CA SER A 173 3.20 -29.01 -40.03
C SER A 173 2.46 -29.57 -41.24
N THR A 174 2.49 -28.85 -42.35
CA THR A 174 1.96 -29.29 -43.64
C THR A 174 2.90 -30.37 -44.20
N PRO A 175 2.41 -31.56 -44.59
CA PRO A 175 3.26 -32.55 -45.24
C PRO A 175 3.60 -32.13 -46.69
N PRO A 176 4.78 -32.50 -47.22
CA PRO A 176 5.23 -32.11 -48.55
C PRO A 176 4.40 -32.79 -49.65
N PRO A 177 4.22 -32.14 -50.82
CA PRO A 177 3.52 -32.74 -51.95
C PRO A 177 4.32 -33.89 -52.57
N ALA A 178 3.64 -35.01 -52.78
CA ALA A 178 4.14 -36.16 -53.53
C ALA A 178 4.29 -35.81 -55.01
N ALA A 179 5.47 -36.10 -55.56
CA ALA A 179 5.72 -36.02 -56.99
C ALA A 179 5.02 -37.17 -57.72
N SER A 180 4.30 -36.84 -58.79
CA SER A 180 3.95 -37.71 -59.92
C SER A 180 3.80 -36.85 -61.15
#